data_AF-A0A8T5MX63-F1
#
_entry.id   AF-A0A8T5MX63-F1
#
_cell.length_a   1.000
_cell.length_b   1.000
_cell.length_c   1.000
_cell.angle_alpha   90.00
_cell.angle_beta   90.00
_cell.angle_gamma   90.00
#
_symmetry.space_group_name_H-M   'P 1'
#
loop_
_entity.id
_entity.type
_entity.pdbx_description
1 polymer ?
#
loop_
_entity_poly.entity_id
_entity_poly.type
_entity_poly.pdbx_seq_one_letter_code
_entity_poly.pdbx_strand_id
1 'polypeptide(L)'
;METRIYKIEPASMGKIKGILEGEDRFDVSAICSKCNKTLEGLFSVNETSRYQSNEDSRGKIKPPEKKCECGGEYVFEKKVLAPNEFARNGYTLRGNDLLIIAEKEFFDKNEPLLTKEGAVQVKGVEAEEVQKKIKDEEDSAACGVGLIFG
;
A
#
# COMPACT_ATOMS: atom_id res chain seq x y z
N MET A 1 -20.21 0.00 5.91
CA MET A 1 -18.96 0.75 5.63
C MET A 1 -18.56 1.52 6.87
N GLU A 2 -17.29 1.42 7.26
CA GLU A 2 -16.68 2.16 8.36
C GLU A 2 -15.85 3.32 7.80
N THR A 3 -15.82 4.45 8.50
CA THR A 3 -14.90 5.56 8.21
C THR A 3 -13.78 5.55 9.24
N ARG A 4 -12.52 5.53 8.78
CA ARG A 4 -11.35 5.69 9.65
C ARG A 4 -10.50 6.84 9.17
N ILE A 5 -9.99 7.60 10.13
CA ILE A 5 -9.21 8.81 9.91
C ILE A 5 -7.86 8.63 10.56
N TYR A 6 -6.81 9.05 9.86
CA TYR A 6 -5.43 8.93 10.29
C TYR A 6 -4.71 10.25 10.11
N LYS A 7 -3.77 10.51 11.03
CA LYS A 7 -2.73 11.53 10.86
C LYS A 7 -1.43 10.86 10.45
N ILE A 8 -0.79 11.45 9.46
CA ILE A 8 0.48 10.96 8.90
C ILE A 8 1.59 11.91 9.31
N GLU A 9 2.64 11.39 9.91
CA GLU A 9 3.83 12.19 10.17
C GLU A 9 4.48 12.65 8.85
N PRO A 10 5.00 13.90 8.75
CA PRO A 10 5.61 14.41 7.52
C PRO A 10 6.72 13.50 6.95
N ALA A 11 7.51 12.87 7.84
CA ALA A 11 8.58 11.94 7.45
C ALA A 11 8.05 10.64 6.82
N SER A 12 6.81 10.26 7.14
CA SER A 12 6.14 9.05 6.68
C SER A 12 5.28 9.26 5.42
N MET A 13 5.01 10.52 5.06
CA MET A 13 4.11 10.88 3.97
C MET A 13 4.44 10.18 2.64
N GLY A 14 5.72 10.17 2.24
CA GLY A 14 6.13 9.53 1.00
C GLY A 14 5.86 8.03 0.97
N LYS A 15 6.03 7.35 2.11
CA LYS A 15 5.79 5.91 2.23
C LYS A 15 4.30 5.58 2.25
N ILE A 16 3.51 6.37 2.98
CA ILE A 16 2.06 6.22 3.02
C ILE A 16 1.46 6.44 1.64
N LYS A 17 1.90 7.48 0.91
CA LYS A 17 1.52 7.66 -0.51
C LYS A 17 1.87 6.43 -1.35
N GLY A 18 3.07 5.87 -1.19
CA GLY A 18 3.45 4.63 -1.86
C GLY A 18 2.59 3.40 -1.49
N ILE A 19 1.93 3.39 -0.32
CA ILE A 19 0.94 2.37 0.03
C ILE A 19 -0.40 2.64 -0.65
N LEU A 20 -0.86 3.89 -0.61
CA LEU A 20 -2.17 4.29 -1.12
C LEU A 20 -2.23 4.26 -2.66
N GLU A 21 -1.19 4.78 -3.31
CA GLU A 21 -1.08 4.98 -4.76
C GLU A 21 -0.23 3.90 -5.43
N GLY A 22 0.30 2.96 -4.66
CA GLY A 22 1.20 1.93 -5.16
C GLY A 22 0.54 0.96 -6.15
N GLU A 23 1.39 0.25 -6.89
CA GLU A 23 0.96 -0.84 -7.76
C GLU A 23 0.41 -2.03 -6.95
N ASP A 24 -0.28 -2.94 -7.64
CA ASP A 24 -0.70 -4.22 -7.09
C ASP A 24 0.51 -4.97 -6.49
N ARG A 25 0.26 -5.70 -5.40
CA ARG A 25 1.28 -6.44 -4.65
C ARG A 25 1.10 -7.93 -4.84
N PHE A 26 2.11 -8.71 -4.50
CA PHE A 26 2.00 -10.15 -4.33
C PHE A 26 2.07 -10.49 -2.85
N ASP A 27 1.10 -11.28 -2.38
CA ASP A 27 1.23 -12.04 -1.14
C ASP A 27 2.10 -13.26 -1.45
N VAL A 28 3.32 -13.23 -0.91
CA VAL A 28 4.37 -14.20 -1.16
C VAL A 28 4.63 -15.03 0.09
N SER A 29 4.74 -16.34 -0.11
CA SER A 29 5.46 -17.23 0.80
C SER A 29 6.45 -18.05 -0.03
N ALA A 30 7.72 -18.02 0.38
CA ALA A 30 8.80 -18.71 -0.29
C ALA A 30 9.81 -19.28 0.71
N ILE A 31 10.43 -20.41 0.37
CA ILE A 31 11.41 -21.08 1.23
C ILE A 31 12.77 -21.09 0.54
N CYS A 32 13.83 -20.76 1.27
CA CYS A 32 15.18 -20.86 0.73
C CYS A 32 15.57 -22.33 0.47
N SER A 33 16.00 -22.62 -0.75
CA SER A 33 16.40 -23.98 -1.20
C SER A 33 17.61 -24.59 -0.49
N LYS A 34 18.37 -23.80 0.30
CA LYS A 34 19.57 -24.26 1.01
C LYS A 34 19.40 -24.33 2.52
N CYS A 35 18.82 -23.30 3.14
CA CYS A 35 18.76 -23.17 4.60
C CYS A 35 17.33 -23.19 5.15
N ASN A 36 16.31 -23.38 4.30
CA ASN A 36 14.89 -23.40 4.67
C ASN A 36 14.38 -22.13 5.37
N LYS A 37 15.11 -21.00 5.28
CA LYS A 37 14.64 -19.70 5.78
C LYS A 37 13.43 -19.25 4.95
N THR A 38 12.37 -18.84 5.62
CA THR A 38 11.13 -18.38 4.99
C THR A 38 11.20 -16.90 4.63
N LEU A 39 10.69 -16.57 3.44
CA LEU A 39 10.42 -15.22 2.96
C LEU A 39 8.91 -15.07 2.81
N GLU A 40 8.28 -14.31 3.71
CA GLU A 40 6.84 -14.09 3.72
C GLU A 40 6.50 -12.61 3.79
N GLY A 41 5.44 -12.21 3.10
CA GLY A 41 4.89 -10.86 3.16
C GLY A 41 4.32 -10.35 1.84
N LEU A 42 3.93 -9.08 1.87
CA LEU A 42 3.44 -8.35 0.71
C LEU A 42 4.61 -7.65 0.01
N PHE A 43 4.87 -8.01 -1.24
CA PHE A 43 5.94 -7.45 -2.06
C PHE A 43 5.34 -6.77 -3.29
N SER A 44 5.92 -5.65 -3.72
CA SER A 44 5.59 -5.10 -5.05
C SER A 44 5.97 -6.10 -6.17
N VAL A 45 5.43 -5.89 -7.37
CA VAL A 45 5.82 -6.66 -8.56
C VAL A 45 7.34 -6.59 -8.77
N ASN A 46 7.91 -5.40 -8.65
CA ASN A 46 9.34 -5.14 -8.80
C ASN A 46 10.19 -5.79 -7.70
N GLU A 47 9.72 -5.84 -6.45
CA GLU A 47 10.45 -6.57 -5.41
C GLU A 47 10.38 -8.07 -5.62
N THR A 48 9.22 -8.59 -6.03
CA THR A 48 9.01 -10.01 -6.26
C THR A 48 9.89 -10.51 -7.41
N SER A 49 10.01 -9.75 -8.49
CA SER A 49 10.81 -10.11 -9.67
C SER A 49 12.31 -10.25 -9.35
N ARG A 50 12.82 -9.53 -8.35
CA ARG A 50 14.22 -9.62 -7.91
C ARG A 50 14.59 -10.97 -7.31
N TYR A 51 13.63 -11.73 -6.82
CA TYR A 51 13.82 -13.07 -6.28
C TYR A 51 13.56 -14.17 -7.31
N GLN A 52 13.24 -13.81 -8.56
CA GLN A 52 12.93 -14.77 -9.63
C GLN A 52 14.03 -14.75 -10.70
N SER A 53 14.33 -15.92 -11.25
CA SER A 53 15.13 -16.03 -12.46
C SER A 53 14.35 -15.41 -13.63
N ASN A 54 15.04 -14.68 -14.50
CA ASN A 54 14.44 -14.08 -15.70
C ASN A 54 15.28 -14.37 -16.94
N GLU A 55 14.71 -14.23 -18.13
CA GLU A 55 15.40 -14.47 -19.39
C GLU A 55 15.87 -13.15 -20.00
N ASP A 56 17.11 -13.10 -20.51
CA ASP A 56 17.62 -11.92 -21.21
C ASP A 56 17.09 -11.86 -22.66
N SER A 57 17.35 -10.74 -23.36
CA SER A 57 16.90 -10.53 -24.74
C SER A 57 17.47 -11.52 -25.77
N ARG A 58 18.42 -12.38 -25.36
CA ARG A 58 19.04 -13.42 -26.19
C ARG A 58 18.60 -14.83 -25.76
N GLY A 59 17.61 -14.92 -24.87
CA GLY A 59 17.06 -16.18 -24.39
C GLY A 59 17.85 -16.85 -23.27
N LYS A 60 18.79 -16.15 -22.63
CA LYS A 60 19.61 -16.72 -21.54
C LYS A 60 18.96 -16.48 -20.19
N ILE A 61 18.75 -17.55 -19.43
CA ILE A 61 18.28 -17.47 -18.04
C ILE A 61 19.35 -16.81 -17.17
N LYS A 62 18.97 -15.73 -16.51
CA LYS A 62 19.73 -15.04 -15.48
C LYS A 62 19.25 -15.48 -14.10
N PRO A 63 20.18 -15.60 -13.13
CA PRO A 63 19.81 -15.88 -11.75
C PRO A 63 19.06 -14.67 -11.15
N PRO A 64 18.31 -14.88 -10.05
CA PRO A 64 17.66 -13.80 -9.33
C PRO A 64 18.69 -12.79 -8.79
N GLU A 65 18.30 -11.50 -8.78
CA GLU A 65 19.11 -10.41 -8.26
C GLU A 65 19.33 -10.52 -6.74
N LYS A 66 18.31 -10.99 -6.01
CA LYS A 66 18.36 -11.20 -4.56
C LYS A 66 18.27 -12.68 -4.23
N LYS A 67 19.16 -13.11 -3.35
CA LYS A 67 19.22 -14.47 -2.79
C LYS A 67 19.03 -14.40 -1.28
N CYS A 68 18.79 -15.56 -0.68
CA CYS A 68 18.89 -15.71 0.77
C CYS A 68 20.33 -15.44 1.22
N GLU A 69 20.52 -15.06 2.49
CA GLU A 69 21.83 -14.78 3.10
C GLU A 69 22.82 -15.95 2.95
N CYS A 70 22.33 -17.20 2.91
CA CYS A 70 23.16 -18.39 2.68
C CYS A 70 23.52 -18.63 1.19
N GLY A 71 23.18 -17.69 0.30
CA GLY A 71 23.37 -17.79 -1.15
C GLY A 71 22.46 -18.83 -1.82
N GLY A 72 21.37 -19.24 -1.18
CA GLY A 72 20.31 -20.07 -1.76
C GLY A 72 19.22 -19.22 -2.41
N GLU A 73 18.51 -19.80 -3.36
CA GLU A 73 17.38 -19.13 -4.04
C GLU A 73 16.10 -19.36 -3.23
N TYR A 74 15.19 -18.39 -3.26
CA TYR A 74 13.87 -18.55 -2.66
C TYR A 74 12.95 -19.25 -3.66
N VAL A 75 12.37 -20.37 -3.25
CA VAL A 75 11.38 -21.13 -4.02
C VAL A 75 10.00 -20.68 -3.56
N PHE A 76 9.24 -20.07 -4.46
CA PHE A 76 7.90 -19.55 -4.16
C PHE A 76 6.90 -20.71 -4.00
N GLU A 77 6.34 -20.84 -2.81
CA GLU A 77 5.26 -21.78 -2.52
C GLU A 77 3.89 -21.13 -2.77
N LYS A 78 3.78 -19.84 -2.43
CA LYS A 78 2.59 -19.01 -2.69
C LYS A 78 3.02 -17.71 -3.36
N LYS A 79 2.31 -17.34 -4.43
CA LYS A 79 2.42 -16.03 -5.09
C LYS A 79 1.03 -15.62 -5.59
N VAL A 80 0.29 -14.90 -4.77
CA VAL A 80 -1.09 -14.47 -5.08
C VAL A 80 -1.09 -12.97 -5.30
N LEU A 81 -1.64 -12.51 -6.44
CA LEU A 81 -1.82 -11.08 -6.68
C LEU A 81 -2.81 -10.54 -5.64
N ALA A 82 -2.33 -9.62 -4.81
CA ALA A 82 -3.09 -8.84 -3.86
C ALA A 82 -3.24 -7.43 -4.45
N PRO A 83 -4.39 -7.10 -5.05
CA PRO A 83 -4.58 -5.79 -5.65
C PRO A 83 -4.41 -4.69 -4.62
N ASN A 84 -4.02 -3.49 -5.06
CA ASN A 84 -4.04 -2.33 -4.17
C ASN A 84 -5.49 -1.97 -3.82
N GLU A 85 -5.96 -2.47 -2.69
CA GLU A 85 -7.33 -2.26 -2.24
C GLU A 85 -7.59 -0.80 -1.82
N PHE A 86 -6.57 -0.02 -1.47
CA PHE A 86 -6.73 1.42 -1.14
C PHE A 86 -7.19 2.20 -2.37
N ALA A 87 -6.53 1.97 -3.51
CA ALA A 87 -6.92 2.59 -4.78
C ALA A 87 -8.32 2.17 -5.25
N ARG A 88 -8.81 1.00 -4.83
CA ARG A 88 -10.13 0.46 -5.23
C ARG A 88 -11.28 0.89 -4.33
N ASN A 89 -11.06 0.97 -3.01
CA ASN A 89 -12.09 1.36 -2.05
C ASN A 89 -12.17 2.89 -1.87
N GLY A 90 -11.17 3.62 -2.39
CA GLY A 90 -11.13 5.07 -2.31
C GLY A 90 -10.59 5.56 -0.97
N TYR A 91 -9.79 6.61 -1.04
CA TYR A 91 -9.28 7.34 0.12
C TYR A 91 -9.20 8.82 -0.23
N THR A 92 -9.27 9.67 0.78
CA THR A 92 -9.04 11.11 0.65
C THR A 92 -7.83 11.49 1.47
N LEU A 93 -6.76 11.95 0.79
CA LEU A 93 -5.54 12.45 1.42
C LEU A 93 -5.46 13.96 1.24
N ARG A 94 -5.41 14.71 2.35
CA ARG A 94 -5.31 16.17 2.39
C ARG A 94 -4.24 16.59 3.39
N GLY A 95 -3.15 17.16 2.90
CA GLY A 95 -1.99 17.44 3.74
C GLY A 95 -1.51 16.18 4.45
N ASN A 96 -1.62 16.18 5.78
CA ASN A 96 -1.25 15.05 6.65
C ASN A 96 -2.44 14.19 7.10
N ASP A 97 -3.65 14.55 6.70
CA ASP A 97 -4.88 13.87 7.12
C ASP A 97 -5.35 12.90 6.03
N LEU A 98 -5.60 11.66 6.44
CA LEU A 98 -6.04 10.56 5.57
C LEU A 98 -7.39 10.04 6.05
N LEU A 99 -8.38 10.04 5.17
CA LEU A 99 -9.70 9.49 5.39
C LEU A 99 -9.91 8.28 4.47
N ILE A 100 -10.40 7.18 5.05
CA ILE A 100 -10.73 5.97 4.30
C ILE A 100 -12.14 5.51 4.67
N ILE A 101 -12.94 5.21 3.66
CA ILE A 101 -14.29 4.64 3.81
C ILE A 101 -14.27 3.26 3.16
N ALA A 102 -14.38 2.21 3.98
CA ALA A 102 -14.28 0.85 3.48
C ALA A 102 -15.05 -0.13 4.38
N GLU A 103 -15.10 -1.40 4.00
CA GLU A 103 -15.62 -2.45 4.85
C GLU A 103 -14.64 -2.81 5.98
N LYS A 104 -15.14 -3.44 7.04
CA LYS A 104 -14.29 -3.80 8.19
C LYS A 104 -13.14 -4.73 7.79
N GLU A 105 -13.43 -5.70 6.92
CA GLU A 105 -12.46 -6.68 6.41
C GLU A 105 -11.29 -6.01 5.68
N PHE A 106 -11.56 -4.91 4.98
CA PHE A 106 -10.53 -4.11 4.36
C PHE A 106 -9.56 -3.55 5.39
N PHE A 107 -10.06 -3.02 6.52
CA PHE A 107 -9.20 -2.47 7.57
C PHE A 107 -8.40 -3.57 8.25
N ASP A 108 -9.04 -4.69 8.58
CA ASP A 108 -8.36 -5.83 9.23
C ASP A 108 -7.16 -6.34 8.40
N LYS A 109 -7.25 -6.27 7.07
CA LYS A 109 -6.20 -6.71 6.15
C LYS A 109 -5.15 -5.63 5.85
N ASN A 110 -5.55 -4.37 5.68
CA ASN A 110 -4.69 -3.33 5.08
C ASN A 110 -4.22 -2.26 6.06
N GLU A 111 -4.96 -1.98 7.15
CA GLU A 111 -4.60 -0.97 8.15
C GLU A 111 -3.20 -1.20 8.77
N PRO A 112 -2.75 -2.45 9.04
CA PRO A 112 -1.41 -2.68 9.58
C PRO A 112 -0.27 -2.13 8.71
N LEU A 113 -0.48 -2.02 7.39
CA LEU A 113 0.49 -1.45 6.46
C LEU A 113 0.66 0.06 6.68
N LEU A 114 -0.45 0.76 6.93
CA LEU A 114 -0.45 2.19 7.20
C LEU A 114 0.16 2.48 8.56
N THR A 115 -0.25 1.74 9.60
CA THR A 115 0.22 1.99 10.97
C THR A 115 1.70 1.68 11.12
N LYS A 116 2.22 0.65 10.44
CA LYS A 116 3.64 0.30 10.45
C LYS A 116 4.52 1.41 9.86
N GLU A 117 4.01 2.12 8.86
CA GLU A 117 4.75 3.22 8.21
C GLU A 117 4.49 4.59 8.86
N GLY A 118 3.75 4.66 9.97
CA GLY A 118 3.61 5.88 10.78
C GLY A 118 2.29 6.64 10.63
N ALA A 119 1.25 6.02 10.07
CA ALA A 119 -0.11 6.57 10.17
C ALA A 119 -0.72 6.27 11.55
N VAL A 120 -1.18 7.29 12.24
CA VAL A 120 -1.80 7.17 13.57
C VAL A 120 -3.30 7.38 13.44
N GLN A 121 -4.09 6.38 13.83
CA GLN A 121 -5.54 6.51 13.80
C GLN A 121 -6.00 7.55 14.83
N VAL A 122 -6.81 8.50 14.37
CA VAL A 122 -7.43 9.52 15.20
C VAL A 122 -8.85 9.07 15.58
N LYS A 123 -9.28 9.31 16.82
CA LYS A 123 -10.59 8.89 17.34
C LYS A 123 -11.30 10.03 18.08
N GLY A 124 -12.62 9.93 18.21
CA GLY A 124 -13.43 10.89 18.97
C GLY A 124 -13.55 12.25 18.28
N VAL A 125 -13.59 13.32 19.08
CA VAL A 125 -13.86 14.69 18.62
C VAL A 125 -12.88 15.14 17.53
N GLU A 126 -11.60 14.79 17.66
CA GLU A 126 -10.57 15.15 16.69
C GLU A 126 -10.81 14.50 15.32
N ALA A 127 -11.35 13.29 15.28
CA ALA A 127 -11.70 12.62 14.04
C ALA A 127 -12.88 13.32 13.34
N GLU A 128 -13.90 13.76 14.10
CA GLU A 128 -15.04 14.49 13.56
C GLU A 128 -14.62 15.84 12.95
N GLU A 129 -13.68 16.55 13.59
CA GLU A 129 -13.14 17.81 13.07
C GLU A 129 -12.38 17.61 11.76
N VAL A 130 -11.52 16.59 11.68
CA VAL A 130 -10.79 16.26 10.44
C VAL A 130 -11.75 15.83 9.34
N GLN A 131 -12.77 15.04 9.68
CA GLN A 131 -13.79 14.64 8.71
C GLN A 131 -14.55 15.84 8.13
N LYS A 132 -14.93 16.80 9.00
CA LYS A 132 -15.58 18.04 8.57
C LYS A 132 -14.66 18.88 7.69
N LYS A 133 -13.40 19.09 8.08
CA LYS A 133 -12.42 19.82 7.27
C LYS A 133 -12.29 19.25 5.87
N ILE A 134 -12.15 17.92 5.75
CA ILE A 134 -12.05 17.26 4.45
C ILE A 134 -13.32 17.47 3.62
N LYS A 135 -14.52 17.34 4.22
CA LYS A 135 -15.80 17.55 3.53
C LYS A 135 -16.01 19.01 3.10
N ASP A 136 -15.78 19.95 4.00
CA ASP A 136 -15.97 21.38 3.74
C ASP A 136 -15.05 21.87 2.61
N GLU A 137 -13.83 21.31 2.52
CA GLU A 137 -12.91 21.57 1.41
C GLU A 137 -13.33 20.90 0.10
N GLU A 138 -13.93 19.70 0.13
CA GLU A 138 -14.50 19.04 -1.05
C GLU A 138 -15.70 19.82 -1.61
N ASP A 139 -16.59 20.29 -0.74
CA ASP A 139 -17.74 21.13 -1.12
C ASP A 139 -17.29 22.51 -1.63
N SER A 140 -16.24 23.10 -1.05
CA SER A 140 -15.65 24.35 -1.51
C SER A 140 -14.95 24.21 -2.87
N ALA A 141 -14.32 23.06 -3.15
CA ALA A 141 -13.72 22.75 -4.45
C ALA A 141 -14.80 22.49 -5.52
N ALA A 142 -15.93 21.87 -5.16
CA ALA A 142 -17.07 21.67 -6.06
C ALA A 142 -17.78 23.00 -6.41
N CYS A 143 -17.81 23.98 -5.50
CA CYS A 143 -18.32 25.33 -5.78
C CYS A 143 -17.35 26.21 -6.61
N GLY A 144 -16.08 25.82 -6.77
CA GLY A 144 -15.06 26.56 -7.53
C GLY A 144 -15.04 26.31 -9.05
N VAL A 145 -15.78 25.31 -9.55
CA VAL A 145 -15.85 24.96 -11.00
C VAL A 145 -17.19 25.40 -11.62
N GLY A 146 -17.93 26.29 -10.95
CA GLY A 146 -19.24 26.79 -11.39
C GLY A 146 -19.25 28.16 -12.07
N LEU A 147 -18.11 28.69 -12.57
CA LEU A 147 -18.06 30.03 -13.17
C LEU A 147 -17.10 30.15 -14.37
N ILE A 148 -17.16 29.26 -15.36
CA ILE A 148 -16.72 29.60 -16.75
C ILE A 148 -17.59 28.84 -17.76
N PHE A 149 -18.87 29.23 -17.90
CA PHE A 149 -19.64 29.15 -19.15
C PHE A 149 -20.82 30.12 -18.99
N GLY A 150 -20.54 31.40 -19.21
CA GLY A 150 -21.49 32.47 -19.46
C GLY A 150 -20.96 33.30 -20.63
#